data_AF-M9WIC8-F1
#
_entry.id   AF-M9WIC8-F1
#
_cell.length_a   1.000
_cell.length_b   1.000
_cell.length_c   1.000
_cell.angle_alpha   90.00
_cell.angle_beta   90.00
_cell.angle_gamma   90.00
#
_symmetry.space_group_name_H-M   'P 1'
#
loop_
_entity.id
_entity.type
_entity.pdbx_description
1 polymer ?
#
loop_
_entity_poly.entity_id
_entity_poly.type
_entity_poly.pdbx_seq_one_letter_code
_entity_poly.pdbx_strand_id
1 'polypeptide(L)'
;PRAVLVDLEPGTMDAVRSGPFGQLFRPDNFVFGQSGAGNNWAKGHYTEGAELVDQVLDVVRREAEGCDCLQGFQITHSLGGGTGAGMGTLLISKIREEFPDRMMATFSVMPSP
;
A
#
# COMPACT_ATOMS: atom_id res chain seq x y z
N PRO A 1 -3.02 15.15 0.89
CA PRO A 1 -1.83 14.39 1.35
C PRO A 1 -1.20 13.63 0.19
N ARG A 2 0.13 13.51 0.15
CA ARG A 2 0.82 12.58 -0.76
C ARG A 2 0.84 11.20 -0.11
N ALA A 3 -0.27 10.50 -0.25
CA ALA A 3 -0.49 9.19 0.34
C ALA A 3 -1.19 8.31 -0.68
N VAL A 4 -0.82 7.03 -0.71
CA VAL A 4 -1.46 5.98 -1.49
C VAL A 4 -2.04 4.98 -0.50
N LEU A 5 -3.36 4.79 -0.54
CA LEU A 5 -4.08 3.88 0.35
C LEU A 5 -4.37 2.60 -0.41
N VAL A 6 -3.97 1.47 0.17
CA VAL A 6 -3.98 0.18 -0.49
C VAL A 6 -4.60 -0.87 0.43
N ASP A 7 -5.55 -1.64 -0.08
CA ASP A 7 -6.06 -2.84 0.58
C ASP A 7 -6.56 -3.86 -0.46
N LEU A 8 -6.65 -5.13 -0.11
CA LEU A 8 -7.18 -6.16 -1.00
C LEU A 8 -8.71 -6.26 -0.93
N GLU A 9 -9.33 -5.53 -0.01
CA GLU A 9 -10.78 -5.45 0.18
C GLU A 9 -11.26 -3.98 0.19
N PRO A 10 -12.48 -3.70 -0.31
CA PRO A 10 -12.99 -2.32 -0.40
C PRO A 10 -13.41 -1.72 0.95
N GLY A 11 -13.74 -2.56 1.94
CA GLY A 11 -14.45 -2.13 3.15
C GLY A 11 -13.72 -1.07 3.99
N THR A 12 -12.39 -1.17 4.09
CA THR A 12 -11.58 -0.19 4.83
C THR A 12 -11.52 1.16 4.11
N MET A 13 -11.51 1.15 2.78
CA MET A 13 -11.45 2.36 1.94
C MET A 13 -12.76 3.15 2.02
N ASP A 14 -13.90 2.47 2.01
CA ASP A 14 -15.21 3.10 2.18
C ASP A 14 -15.35 3.77 3.56
N ALA A 15 -14.82 3.14 4.60
CA ALA A 15 -14.77 3.72 5.94
C ALA A 15 -13.92 5.00 5.98
N VAL A 16 -12.75 5.01 5.31
CA VAL A 16 -11.90 6.22 5.24
C VAL A 16 -12.60 7.33 4.45
N ARG A 17 -13.22 7.00 3.30
CA ARG A 17 -13.91 7.99 2.44
C ARG A 17 -15.13 8.61 3.12
N SER A 18 -15.86 7.84 3.93
CA SER A 18 -17.03 8.33 4.69
C SER A 18 -16.64 9.04 5.99
N GLY A 19 -15.38 8.92 6.43
CA GLY A 19 -14.86 9.57 7.63
C GLY A 19 -14.75 11.10 7.51
N PRO A 20 -14.49 11.79 8.63
CA PRO A 20 -14.43 13.25 8.69
C PRO A 20 -13.35 13.86 7.78
N PHE A 21 -12.31 13.09 7.45
CA PHE A 21 -11.21 13.49 6.57
C PHE A 21 -11.22 12.77 5.22
N GLY A 22 -12.33 12.13 4.82
CA GLY A 22 -12.38 11.35 3.58
C GLY A 22 -12.11 12.18 2.32
N GLN A 23 -12.54 13.44 2.31
CA GLN A 23 -12.31 14.38 1.20
C GLN A 23 -10.87 14.94 1.14
N LEU A 24 -10.05 14.68 2.16
CA LEU A 24 -8.67 15.12 2.21
C LEU A 24 -7.79 14.36 1.20
N PHE A 25 -8.12 13.10 0.94
CA PHE A 25 -7.36 12.21 0.06
C PHE A 25 -7.89 12.28 -1.37
N ARG A 26 -6.99 12.24 -2.36
CA ARG A 26 -7.38 12.19 -3.77
C ARG A 26 -8.07 10.84 -4.07
N PRO A 27 -9.23 10.84 -4.73
CA PRO A 27 -9.95 9.59 -5.07
C PRO A 27 -9.09 8.57 -5.82
N ASP A 28 -8.19 9.05 -6.68
CA ASP A 28 -7.29 8.22 -7.50
C ASP A 28 -6.15 7.59 -6.69
N ASN A 29 -5.95 7.97 -5.44
CA ASN A 29 -4.88 7.43 -4.59
C ASN A 29 -5.36 6.26 -3.72
N PHE A 30 -6.62 5.85 -3.88
CA PHE A 30 -7.16 4.64 -3.28
C PHE A 30 -7.09 3.53 -4.31
N VAL A 31 -6.36 2.47 -3.99
CA VAL A 31 -6.25 1.27 -4.83
C VAL A 31 -6.73 0.09 -4.00
N PHE A 32 -7.72 -0.65 -4.50
CA PHE A 32 -8.24 -1.78 -3.76
C PHE A 32 -8.66 -2.96 -4.63
N GLY A 33 -8.50 -4.16 -4.07
CA GLY A 33 -8.95 -5.41 -4.67
C GLY A 33 -10.43 -5.70 -4.39
N GLN A 34 -10.89 -6.84 -4.91
CA GLN A 34 -12.22 -7.40 -4.64
C GLN A 34 -12.17 -8.63 -3.73
N SER A 35 -10.98 -9.08 -3.36
CA SER A 35 -10.73 -10.37 -2.71
C SER A 35 -9.59 -10.21 -1.70
N GLY A 36 -9.89 -10.43 -0.43
CA GLY A 36 -8.91 -10.31 0.64
C GLY A 36 -7.90 -11.44 0.70
N ALA A 37 -6.79 -11.16 1.39
CA ALA A 37 -5.79 -12.18 1.68
C ALA A 37 -6.23 -13.19 2.75
N GLY A 38 -7.30 -12.92 3.51
CA GLY A 38 -7.83 -13.86 4.52
C GLY A 38 -6.81 -14.29 5.56
N ASN A 39 -6.02 -13.35 6.10
CA ASN A 39 -4.90 -13.61 7.02
C ASN A 39 -3.83 -14.59 6.49
N ASN A 40 -3.74 -14.77 5.17
CA ASN A 40 -2.72 -15.60 4.55
C ASN A 40 -1.68 -14.72 3.83
N TRP A 41 -0.44 -14.74 4.33
CA TRP A 41 0.68 -14.02 3.73
C TRP A 41 0.92 -14.43 2.27
N ALA A 42 0.83 -15.73 1.96
CA ALA A 42 1.08 -16.23 0.61
C ALA A 42 0.04 -15.72 -0.40
N LYS A 43 -1.24 -15.60 0.01
CA LYS A 43 -2.26 -14.97 -0.84
C LYS A 43 -1.94 -13.50 -1.09
N GLY A 44 -1.57 -12.77 -0.03
CA GLY A 44 -1.20 -11.37 -0.14
C GLY A 44 0.06 -11.13 -0.98
N HIS A 45 1.03 -12.06 -0.97
CA HIS A 45 2.31 -11.86 -1.66
C HIS A 45 2.35 -12.44 -3.08
N TYR A 46 1.79 -13.64 -3.29
CA TYR A 46 1.97 -14.37 -4.54
C TYR A 46 0.73 -14.39 -5.45
N THR A 47 -0.47 -14.14 -4.92
CA THR A 47 -1.71 -14.20 -5.71
C THR A 47 -2.43 -12.85 -5.75
N GLU A 48 -3.26 -12.55 -4.76
CA GLU A 48 -4.15 -11.38 -4.75
C GLU A 48 -3.36 -10.07 -4.81
N GLY A 49 -2.27 -9.96 -4.04
CA GLY A 49 -1.44 -8.76 -4.06
C GLY A 49 -0.59 -8.64 -5.32
N ALA A 50 -0.24 -9.74 -5.96
CA ALA A 50 0.49 -9.72 -7.23
C ALA A 50 -0.38 -9.21 -8.39
N GLU A 51 -1.70 -9.43 -8.34
CA GLU A 51 -2.64 -8.87 -9.31
C GLU A 51 -2.84 -7.35 -9.14
N LEU A 52 -2.72 -6.84 -7.90
CA LEU A 52 -2.96 -5.43 -7.59
C LEU A 52 -1.69 -4.56 -7.60
N VAL A 53 -0.49 -5.16 -7.45
CA VAL A 53 0.77 -4.44 -7.24
C VAL A 53 1.08 -3.43 -8.35
N ASP A 54 0.84 -3.79 -9.61
CA ASP A 54 1.18 -2.94 -10.76
C ASP A 54 0.34 -1.65 -10.75
N GLN A 55 -0.95 -1.75 -10.41
CA GLN A 55 -1.83 -0.59 -10.27
C GLN A 55 -1.37 0.34 -9.15
N VAL A 56 -0.89 -0.22 -8.03
CA VAL A 56 -0.34 0.57 -6.93
C VAL A 56 0.94 1.29 -7.37
N LEU A 57 1.84 0.59 -8.08
CA LEU A 57 3.09 1.17 -8.56
C LEU A 57 2.84 2.32 -9.53
N ASP A 58 1.84 2.23 -10.42
CA ASP A 58 1.48 3.33 -11.32
C ASP A 58 1.03 4.59 -10.57
N VAL A 59 0.25 4.41 -9.49
CA VAL A 59 -0.15 5.54 -8.63
C VAL A 59 1.06 6.11 -7.88
N VAL A 60 1.96 5.26 -7.39
CA VAL A 60 3.21 5.68 -6.72
C VAL A 60 4.10 6.47 -7.69
N ARG A 61 4.26 6.01 -8.94
CA ARG A 61 5.00 6.71 -10.00
C ARG A 61 4.44 8.11 -10.23
N ARG A 62 3.13 8.21 -10.44
CA ARG A 62 2.46 9.50 -10.65
C ARG A 62 2.69 10.48 -9.49
N GLU A 63 2.62 10.00 -8.25
CA GLU A 63 2.88 10.84 -7.07
C GLU A 63 4.37 11.21 -6.93
N ALA A 64 5.28 10.31 -7.33
CA ALA A 64 6.72 10.55 -7.36
C ALA A 64 7.12 11.58 -8.42
N GLU A 65 6.56 11.49 -9.64
CA GLU A 65 6.76 12.45 -10.74
C GLU A 65 6.21 13.84 -10.38
N GLY A 66 5.17 13.89 -9.54
CA GLY A 66 4.65 15.14 -8.99
C GLY A 66 5.54 15.80 -7.93
N CYS A 67 6.75 15.31 -7.68
CA CYS A 67 7.73 15.85 -6.74
C CYS A 67 8.99 16.31 -7.47
N ASP A 68 9.50 17.51 -7.16
CA ASP A 68 10.75 18.01 -7.75
C ASP A 68 11.96 17.14 -7.35
N CYS A 69 12.00 16.67 -6.10
CA CYS A 69 13.02 15.77 -5.59
C CYS A 69 12.44 14.86 -4.51
N LEU A 70 12.12 13.62 -4.89
CA LEU A 70 11.64 12.61 -3.96
C LEU A 70 12.74 12.16 -2.99
N GLN A 71 12.50 12.27 -1.68
CA GLN A 71 13.48 11.86 -0.66
C GLN A 71 13.38 10.38 -0.28
N GLY A 72 12.16 9.82 -0.30
CA GLY A 72 11.93 8.46 0.14
C GLY A 72 10.46 8.13 0.33
N PHE A 73 10.22 6.92 0.83
CA PHE A 73 8.89 6.36 1.06
C PHE A 73 8.72 5.98 2.52
N GLN A 74 7.51 6.20 3.03
CA GLN A 74 7.06 5.71 4.31
C GLN A 74 5.98 4.65 4.07
N ILE A 75 6.16 3.46 4.62
CA ILE A 75 5.24 2.34 4.45
C ILE A 75 4.72 1.92 5.82
N THR A 76 3.41 2.06 6.04
CA THR A 76 2.74 1.64 7.27
C THR A 76 1.93 0.38 7.01
N HIS A 77 2.24 -0.71 7.72
CA HIS A 77 1.61 -2.00 7.48
C HIS A 77 1.66 -2.92 8.71
N SER A 78 0.78 -3.92 8.78
CA SER A 78 0.82 -4.94 9.84
C SER A 78 1.69 -6.13 9.45
N LEU A 79 2.39 -6.75 10.40
CA LEU A 79 3.10 -8.01 10.18
C LEU A 79 2.25 -9.26 10.40
N GLY A 80 1.13 -9.14 11.13
CA GLY A 80 0.26 -10.28 11.45
C GLY A 80 -0.82 -10.59 10.41
N GLY A 81 -1.20 -9.62 9.56
CA GLY A 81 -2.29 -9.77 8.59
C GLY A 81 -1.80 -10.23 7.21
N GLY A 82 -2.71 -10.78 6.39
CA GLY A 82 -2.39 -11.27 5.04
C GLY A 82 -2.04 -10.16 4.06
N THR A 83 -2.86 -9.09 4.00
CA THR A 83 -2.63 -7.95 3.11
C THR A 83 -1.41 -7.14 3.57
N GLY A 84 -1.43 -6.67 4.82
CA GLY A 84 -0.36 -5.83 5.36
C GLY A 84 1.00 -6.52 5.31
N ALA A 85 1.09 -7.82 5.61
CA ALA A 85 2.36 -8.53 5.58
C ALA A 85 2.71 -8.99 4.17
N GLY A 86 1.78 -9.63 3.45
CA GLY A 86 2.03 -10.23 2.13
C GLY A 86 2.22 -9.19 1.02
N MET A 87 1.21 -8.34 0.84
CA MET A 87 1.28 -7.28 -0.18
C MET A 87 2.28 -6.20 0.21
N GLY A 88 2.39 -5.88 1.51
CA GLY A 88 3.37 -4.93 2.01
C GLY A 88 4.81 -5.32 1.68
N THR A 89 5.19 -6.60 1.86
CA THR A 89 6.54 -7.06 1.50
C THR A 89 6.77 -7.05 -0.01
N LEU A 90 5.75 -7.37 -0.82
CA LEU A 90 5.83 -7.31 -2.28
C LEU A 90 6.08 -5.87 -2.75
N LEU A 91 5.32 -4.90 -2.22
CA LEU A 91 5.45 -3.49 -2.56
C LEU A 91 6.83 -2.93 -2.18
N ILE A 92 7.34 -3.28 -1.00
CA ILE A 92 8.68 -2.89 -0.55
C ILE A 92 9.74 -3.33 -1.57
N SER A 93 9.69 -4.59 -2.01
CA SER A 93 10.64 -5.10 -3.00
C SER A 93 10.53 -4.36 -4.33
N LYS A 94 9.32 -4.14 -4.83
CA LYS A 94 9.11 -3.45 -6.11
C LYS A 94 9.51 -1.98 -6.10
N ILE A 95 9.21 -1.26 -5.01
CA ILE A 95 9.63 0.14 -4.85
C ILE A 95 11.15 0.22 -4.77
N ARG A 96 11.84 -0.73 -4.12
CA ARG A 96 13.31 -0.78 -4.11
C ARG A 96 13.91 -1.09 -5.47
N GLU A 97 13.28 -1.95 -6.27
CA GLU A 97 13.71 -2.23 -7.64
C GLU A 97 13.66 -0.96 -8.51
N GLU A 98 12.60 -0.17 -8.37
CA GLU A 98 12.38 1.02 -9.21
C GLU A 98 13.08 2.29 -8.69
N PHE A 99 13.19 2.44 -7.37
CA PHE A 99 13.75 3.61 -6.70
C PHE A 99 14.91 3.22 -5.76
N PRO A 100 16.01 2.64 -6.28
CA PRO A 100 17.06 2.00 -5.47
C PRO A 100 17.77 2.96 -4.51
N ASP A 101 17.94 4.23 -4.89
CA ASP A 101 18.67 5.22 -4.11
C ASP A 101 17.80 6.00 -3.11
N ARG A 102 16.50 5.67 -3.00
CA ARG A 102 15.56 6.40 -2.15
C ARG A 102 15.44 5.75 -0.77
N MET A 103 15.34 6.56 0.27
CA MET A 103 15.16 6.05 1.63
C MET A 103 13.81 5.31 1.72
N MET A 104 13.79 4.19 2.43
CA MET A 104 12.58 3.45 2.72
C MET A 104 12.44 3.24 4.22
N ALA A 105 11.40 3.84 4.81
CA ALA A 105 11.07 3.70 6.22
C ALA A 105 9.80 2.86 6.37
N THR A 106 9.87 1.78 7.15
CA THR A 106 8.73 0.92 7.45
C THR A 106 8.26 1.15 8.89
N PHE A 107 6.96 1.39 9.04
CA PHE A 107 6.28 1.51 10.33
C PHE A 107 5.36 0.30 10.48
N SER A 108 5.89 -0.73 11.12
CA SER A 108 5.27 -2.05 11.17
C SER A 108 4.58 -2.30 12.51
N VAL A 109 3.35 -2.79 12.48
CA VAL A 109 2.62 -3.24 13.68
C VAL A 109 2.91 -4.73 13.92
N MET A 110 3.52 -5.04 15.06
CA MET A 110 3.84 -6.39 15.50
C MET A 110 2.66 -7.00 16.27
N PRO A 111 2.27 -8.27 16.03
CA PRO A 111 1.19 -8.91 16.80
C PRO A 111 1.54 -9.06 18.28
N SER A 112 0.51 -9.10 19.12
CA SER A 112 0.60 -9.39 20.56
C SER A 112 -0.26 -10.64 20.88
N PRO A 113 0.17 -11.52 21.81
CA PRO A 113 -0.58 -12.73 22.20
C PRO A 113 -1.98 -12.47 22.76
#